data_AF-A0A351XLK7-F1
#
_entry.id   AF-A0A351XLK7-F1
#
_cell.length_a   1.000
_cell.length_b   1.000
_cell.length_c   1.000
_cell.angle_alpha   90.00
_cell.angle_beta   90.00
_cell.angle_gamma   90.00
#
_symmetry.space_group_name_H-M   'P 1'
#
loop_
_entity.id
_entity.type
_entity.pdbx_description
1 polymer ?
#
loop_
_entity_poly.entity_id
_entity_poly.type
_entity_poly.pdbx_seq_one_letter_code
_entity_poly.pdbx_strand_id
1 'polypeptide(L)' 'NSAVNAINMAMEAVKNENTGTVPPHLMDASYKGARKLGRGIGYKYAHEYPKHYVKQQYLPD' A
#
# COMPACT_ATOMS: atom_id res chain seq x y z
N ASN A 1 3.96 -25.34 -2.50
CA ASN A 1 2.62 -24.75 -2.30
C ASN A 1 2.64 -23.42 -1.51
N SER A 2 3.81 -22.79 -1.29
CA SER A 2 3.94 -21.58 -0.46
C SER A 2 3.13 -20.38 -0.96
N ALA A 3 3.14 -20.08 -2.26
CA ALA A 3 2.38 -18.98 -2.85
C ALA A 3 0.86 -19.15 -2.69
N VAL A 4 0.35 -20.38 -2.85
CA VAL A 4 -1.07 -20.70 -2.68
C VAL A 4 -1.49 -20.49 -1.23
N ASN A 5 -0.68 -20.95 -0.28
CA ASN A 5 -0.95 -20.75 1.13
C ASN A 5 -0.94 -19.26 1.50
N ALA A 6 0.02 -18.48 0.98
CA ALA A 6 0.08 -17.04 1.23
C ALA A 6 -1.15 -16.28 0.70
N ILE A 7 -1.61 -16.62 -0.51
CA ILE A 7 -2.83 -16.02 -1.08
C ILE A 7 -4.06 -16.40 -0.25
N ASN A 8 -4.18 -17.68 0.14
CA ASN A 8 -5.31 -18.13 0.96
C ASN A 8 -5.35 -17.39 2.31
N MET A 9 -4.20 -17.23 2.97
CA MET A 9 -4.10 -16.47 4.22
C MET A 9 -4.46 -14.98 4.02
N ALA A 10 -3.98 -14.35 2.94
CA ALA A 10 -4.34 -12.96 2.64
C ALA A 10 -5.85 -12.79 2.38
N MET A 11 -6.47 -13.75 1.70
CA MET A 11 -7.91 -13.77 1.45
C MET A 11 -8.73 -13.97 2.72
N GLU A 12 -8.25 -14.78 3.66
CA GLU A 12 -8.89 -14.97 4.97
C GLU A 12 -8.77 -13.71 5.84
N ALA A 13 -7.60 -13.07 5.86
CA ALA A 13 -7.39 -11.82 6.59
C ALA A 13 -8.36 -10.73 6.12
N VAL A 14 -8.52 -10.54 4.80
CA VAL A 14 -9.47 -9.54 4.26
C VAL A 14 -10.92 -9.84 4.63
N LYS A 15 -11.30 -11.12 4.77
CA LYS A 15 -12.68 -11.51 5.14
C LYS A 15 -12.98 -11.32 6.62
N ASN A 16 -12.00 -11.58 7.48
CA ASN A 16 -12.22 -11.74 8.92
C ASN A 16 -11.66 -10.59 9.75
N GLU A 17 -10.76 -9.79 9.20
CA GLU A 17 -10.08 -8.71 9.91
C GLU A 17 -10.50 -7.35 9.36
N ASN A 18 -10.56 -6.35 10.24
CA ASN A 18 -10.63 -4.97 9.78
C ASN A 18 -9.23 -4.55 9.33
N THR A 19 -8.94 -4.79 8.05
CA THR A 19 -7.64 -4.54 7.42
C THR A 19 -7.25 -3.06 7.33
N GLY A 20 -8.00 -2.14 7.95
CA GLY A 20 -7.70 -0.71 7.94
C GLY A 20 -7.96 -0.05 6.59
N THR A 21 -7.49 1.19 6.45
CA THR A 21 -7.57 1.92 5.18
C THR A 21 -6.23 1.94 4.47
N VAL A 22 -6.25 2.07 3.15
CA VAL A 22 -5.02 2.18 2.35
C VAL A 22 -4.16 3.33 2.88
N PRO A 23 -2.85 3.17 3.10
CA PRO A 23 -2.01 4.27 3.54
C PRO A 23 -2.09 5.49 2.60
N PRO A 24 -2.18 6.74 3.10
CA PRO A 24 -2.38 7.92 2.26
C PRO A 24 -1.35 8.11 1.16
N HIS A 25 -0.08 7.75 1.42
CA HIS A 25 1.01 7.81 0.42
C HIS A 25 0.91 6.74 -0.67
N LEU A 26 0.04 5.74 -0.53
CA LEU A 26 -0.27 4.76 -1.58
C LEU A 26 -1.58 5.05 -2.32
N MET A 27 -2.39 5.98 -1.82
CA MET A 27 -3.64 6.36 -2.49
C MET A 27 -3.38 7.18 -3.76
N ASP A 28 -4.28 7.09 -4.74
CA ASP A 28 -4.19 7.85 -5.99
C ASP A 28 -4.15 9.38 -5.74
N ALA A 29 -3.16 10.02 -6.35
CA ALA A 29 -2.89 11.45 -6.27
C ALA A 29 -3.38 12.22 -7.52
N SER A 30 -3.89 11.51 -8.53
CA SER A 30 -4.09 12.05 -9.88
C SER A 30 -5.31 12.97 -10.00
N TYR A 31 -6.26 12.90 -9.06
CA TYR A 31 -7.44 13.75 -9.08
C TYR A 31 -7.21 15.06 -8.31
N LYS A 32 -7.82 16.16 -8.79
CA LYS A 32 -7.57 17.54 -8.31
C LYS A 32 -7.78 17.74 -6.78
N GLY A 33 -8.56 16.88 -6.14
CA GLY A 33 -8.83 16.92 -4.70
C GLY A 33 -7.83 16.13 -3.83
N ALA A 34 -7.01 15.26 -4.42
CA ALA A 34 -6.16 14.32 -3.69
C ALA A 34 -5.16 15.02 -2.76
N ARG A 35 -4.56 16.11 -3.25
CA ARG A 35 -3.60 16.92 -2.49
C ARG A 35 -4.22 17.58 -1.25
N LYS A 36 -5.50 17.98 -1.34
CA LYS A 36 -6.24 18.56 -0.19
C LYS A 36 -6.61 17.50 0.85
N LEU A 37 -6.74 16.25 0.43
CA LEU A 37 -7.05 15.09 1.28
C LEU A 37 -5.79 14.38 1.80
N GLY A 38 -4.60 14.93 1.57
CA GLY A 38 -3.34 14.33 2.01
C GLY A 38 -2.95 13.04 1.27
N ARG A 39 -3.57 12.75 0.13
CA ARG A 39 -3.33 11.52 -0.65
C ARG A 39 -2.16 11.68 -1.61
N GLY A 40 -1.33 10.64 -1.71
CA GLY A 40 -0.11 10.58 -2.51
C GLY A 40 1.06 11.40 -1.96
N ILE A 41 0.89 12.05 -0.81
CA ILE A 41 1.97 12.83 -0.18
C ILE A 41 2.93 11.84 0.50
N GLY A 42 4.20 11.87 0.12
CA GLY A 42 5.23 11.01 0.71
C GLY A 42 5.41 9.64 0.03
N TYR A 43 4.77 9.41 -1.13
CA TYR A 43 5.07 8.23 -1.95
C TYR A 43 6.53 8.27 -2.41
N LYS A 44 7.29 7.24 -2.05
CA LYS A 44 8.67 7.06 -2.50
C LYS A 44 8.66 6.20 -3.76
N TYR A 45 9.10 6.79 -4.87
CA TYR A 45 9.21 6.08 -6.14
C TYR A 45 10.43 5.15 -6.11
N ALA A 46 10.19 3.84 -5.98
CA ALA A 46 11.25 2.85 -5.73
C ALA A 46 12.37 2.86 -6.79
N HIS A 47 12.05 3.22 -8.03
CA HIS A 47 13.03 3.24 -9.14
C HIS A 47 14.12 4.30 -8.98
N GLU A 48 13.90 5.34 -8.18
CA GLU A 48 14.91 6.37 -7.87
C GLU A 48 15.92 5.91 -6.81
N TYR A 49 15.65 4.80 -6.11
CA TYR A 49 16.50 4.31 -5.03
C TYR A 49 17.48 3.24 -5.53
N PRO A 50 18.65 3.10 -4.87
CA PRO A 50 19.59 2.02 -5.16
C PRO A 50 18.89 0.66 -5.12
N LYS A 51 19.15 -0.19 -6.13
CA LYS A 51 18.53 -1.52 -6.30
C LYS A 51 17.02 -1.49 -6.56
N HIS A 52 16.46 -0.34 -6.92
CA HIS A 52 15.02 -0.15 -7.17
C HIS A 52 14.15 -0.54 -5.97
N TYR A 53 14.68 -0.37 -4.76
CA TYR A 53 14.00 -0.72 -3.52
C TYR A 53 13.98 0.46 -2.56
N VAL A 54 12.81 0.69 -1.97
CA VAL A 54 12.65 1.67 -0.92
C VAL A 54 11.85 1.09 0.24
N LYS A 55 12.32 1.34 1.46
CA LYS A 55 11.57 1.00 2.66
C LYS A 55 10.44 2.01 2.85
N GLN A 56 9.21 1.53 2.71
CA GLN A 56 7.97 2.29 2.89
C GLN A 56 6.91 1.37 3.51
N GLN A 57 5.94 1.96 4.23
CA GLN A 57 4.80 1.21 4.76
C GLN A 57 3.86 0.82 3.61
N TYR A 58 3.58 -0.47 3.44
CA TYR A 58 2.72 -0.94 2.35
C TYR A 58 1.38 -1.49 2.82
N LEU A 59 1.38 -2.21 3.95
CA LEU A 59 0.16 -2.64 4.60
C LEU A 59 -0.43 -1.51 5.44
N PRO A 60 -1.75 -1.53 5.72
CA PRO A 60 -2.36 -0.66 6.72
C PRO A 60 -1.78 -0.89 8.12
N ASP A 61 -2.00 0.07 9.03
CA ASP A 61 -1.58 0.01 10.45
C ASP A 61 -2.48 -0.89 11.30
#